data_AF-A0A944FV84-F1
#
_entry.id   AF-A0A944FV84-F1
#
_cell.length_a   1.000
_cell.length_b   1.000
_cell.length_c   1.000
_cell.angle_alpha   90.00
_cell.angle_beta   90.00
_cell.angle_gamma   90.00
#
_symmetry.space_group_name_H-M   'P 1'
#
loop_
_entity.id
_entity.type
_entity.pdbx_description
1 polymer ?
#
loop_
_entity_poly.entity_id
_entity_poly.type
_entity_poly.pdbx_seq_one_letter_code
_entity_poly.pdbx_strand_id
1 'polypeptide(L)'
;MGRSRTGARFRALAVLLLAVLVQFALVDAGGLSVTVALAATAAVGSALSLCALAAARCAPVVPPTRVRTAIRDRDRRTAFLPQRDPDAAGRRRPRAPGRALPATAA
;
A
#
# COMPACT_ATOMS: atom_id res chain seq x y z
N MET A 1 -8.82 -17.70 6.67
CA MET A 1 -8.71 -16.37 7.31
C MET A 1 -10.07 -15.66 7.33
N GLY A 2 -10.84 -15.75 8.43
CA GLY A 2 -12.16 -15.08 8.57
C GLY A 2 -12.32 -14.23 9.83
N ARG A 3 -11.30 -14.19 10.69
CA ARG A 3 -11.41 -13.71 12.09
C ARG A 3 -11.32 -12.18 12.24
N SER A 4 -10.93 -11.45 11.20
CA SER A 4 -10.77 -9.99 11.23
C SER A 4 -12.03 -9.20 10.85
N ARG A 5 -12.95 -9.80 10.08
CA ARG A 5 -14.15 -9.10 9.60
C ARG A 5 -15.17 -8.87 10.71
N THR A 6 -15.28 -9.80 11.65
CA THR A 6 -16.22 -9.68 12.79
C THR A 6 -15.76 -8.60 13.76
N GLY A 7 -14.46 -8.58 14.13
CA GLY A 7 -13.90 -7.55 15.01
C GLY A 7 -13.97 -6.14 14.41
N ALA A 8 -13.78 -6.01 13.09
CA ALA A 8 -13.94 -4.72 12.40
C ALA A 8 -15.39 -4.21 12.43
N ARG A 9 -16.38 -5.10 12.26
CA ARG A 9 -17.81 -4.74 12.34
C ARG A 9 -18.23 -4.32 13.74
N PHE A 10 -17.80 -5.04 14.78
CA PHE A 10 -18.08 -4.67 16.16
C PHE A 10 -17.48 -3.30 16.52
N ARG A 11 -16.24 -3.02 16.08
CA ARG A 11 -15.62 -1.71 16.28
C ARG A 11 -16.36 -0.60 15.53
N ALA A 12 -16.77 -0.84 14.29
CA ALA A 12 -17.55 0.13 13.53
C ALA A 12 -18.91 0.45 14.18
N LEU A 13 -19.63 -0.58 14.66
CA LEU A 13 -20.90 -0.42 15.37
C LEU A 13 -20.72 0.33 16.70
N ALA A 14 -19.66 0.04 17.45
CA ALA A 14 -19.36 0.73 18.70
C ALA A 14 -19.03 2.22 18.46
N VAL A 15 -18.26 2.54 17.42
CA VAL A 15 -17.96 3.93 17.04
C VAL A 15 -19.23 4.68 16.61
N LEU A 16 -20.10 4.03 15.83
CA LEU A 16 -21.38 4.61 15.42
C LEU A 16 -22.28 4.90 16.62
N LEU A 17 -22.40 3.94 17.54
CA LEU A 17 -23.21 4.08 18.76
C LEU A 17 -22.69 5.22 19.64
N LEU A 18 -21.37 5.30 19.83
CA LEU A 18 -20.73 6.37 20.59
C LEU A 18 -20.98 7.73 19.93
N ALA A 19 -20.84 7.83 18.61
CA ALA A 19 -21.11 9.06 17.88
C ALA A 19 -22.56 9.51 18.08
N VAL A 20 -23.53 8.61 17.96
CA VAL A 20 -24.96 8.92 18.19
C VAL A 20 -25.23 9.38 19.63
N LEU A 21 -24.66 8.71 20.63
CA LEU A 21 -24.79 9.09 22.04
C LEU A 21 -24.21 10.48 22.32
N VAL A 22 -23.06 10.80 21.73
CA VAL A 22 -22.44 12.13 21.81
C VAL A 22 -23.34 13.18 21.17
N GLN A 23 -23.91 12.90 19.98
CA GLN A 23 -24.86 13.84 19.36
C GLN A 23 -26.07 14.09 20.26
N PHE A 24 -26.62 13.02 20.85
CA PHE A 24 -27.82 13.11 21.70
C PHE A 24 -27.56 13.92 22.97
N ALA A 25 -26.43 13.68 23.63
CA ALA A 25 -26.03 14.41 24.84
C ALA A 25 -25.72 15.90 24.56
N LEU A 26 -25.19 16.23 23.37
CA LEU A 26 -24.89 17.62 23.00
C LEU A 26 -26.11 18.38 22.48
N VAL A 27 -27.07 17.71 21.84
CA VAL A 27 -28.35 18.31 21.42
C VAL A 27 -29.16 18.77 22.63
N ASP A 28 -29.14 18.00 23.72
CA ASP A 28 -29.81 18.35 24.97
C ASP A 28 -29.16 19.58 25.66
N ALA A 29 -27.93 19.93 25.26
CA ALA A 29 -27.12 20.99 25.87
C ALA A 29 -26.94 22.27 25.01
N GLY A 30 -27.40 22.32 23.76
CA GLY A 30 -26.95 23.32 22.78
C GLY A 30 -28.04 24.06 21.98
N GLY A 31 -27.78 25.34 21.66
CA GLY A 31 -28.66 26.16 20.80
C GLY A 31 -28.54 25.86 19.30
N LEU A 32 -29.43 26.46 18.48
CA LEU A 32 -29.59 26.19 17.04
C LEU A 32 -28.26 26.17 16.26
N SER A 33 -27.32 27.07 16.53
CA SER A 33 -26.00 27.11 15.87
C SER A 33 -25.15 25.86 16.13
N VAL A 34 -25.22 25.31 17.34
CA VAL A 34 -24.54 24.04 17.70
C VAL A 34 -25.18 22.90 16.93
N THR A 35 -26.52 22.84 16.88
CA THR A 35 -27.23 21.78 16.15
C THR A 35 -26.92 21.78 14.65
N VAL A 36 -26.77 22.96 14.03
CA VAL A 36 -26.44 23.08 12.59
C VAL A 36 -25.00 22.67 12.30
N ALA A 37 -24.03 23.15 13.08
CA ALA A 37 -22.63 22.76 12.92
C ALA A 37 -22.46 21.24 13.10
N LEU A 38 -23.24 20.65 14.01
CA LEU A 38 -23.26 19.23 14.29
C LEU A 38 -23.89 18.41 13.15
N ALA A 39 -25.03 18.88 12.62
CA ALA A 39 -25.68 18.27 11.47
C ALA A 39 -24.76 18.28 10.24
N ALA A 40 -24.05 19.39 10.01
CA ALA A 40 -23.04 19.48 8.95
C ALA A 40 -21.90 18.46 9.15
N THR A 41 -21.37 18.36 10.37
CA THR A 41 -20.30 17.40 10.69
C THR A 41 -20.75 15.95 10.52
N ALA A 42 -21.98 15.62 10.95
CA ALA A 42 -22.58 14.29 10.77
C ALA A 42 -22.84 13.97 9.29
N ALA A 43 -23.29 14.95 8.49
CA ALA A 43 -23.49 14.78 7.06
C ALA A 43 -22.16 14.50 6.34
N VAL A 44 -21.09 15.24 6.66
CA VAL A 44 -19.75 15.00 6.10
C VAL A 44 -19.22 13.63 6.54
N GLY A 45 -19.35 13.29 7.83
CA GLY A 45 -18.91 12.00 8.37
C GLY A 45 -19.63 10.82 7.71
N SER A 46 -20.93 10.92 7.47
CA SER A 46 -21.72 9.87 6.79
C SER A 46 -21.35 9.76 5.32
N ALA A 47 -21.16 10.86 4.61
CA ALA A 47 -20.69 10.87 3.22
C ALA A 47 -19.31 10.22 3.08
N LEU A 48 -18.36 10.56 3.95
CA LEU A 48 -17.02 9.94 3.97
C LEU A 48 -17.09 8.44 4.28
N SER A 49 -17.96 8.04 5.21
CA SER A 49 -18.17 6.62 5.55
C SER A 49 -18.73 5.83 4.37
N LEU A 50 -19.71 6.40 3.65
CA LEU A 50 -20.26 5.80 2.44
C LEU A 50 -19.20 5.69 1.33
N CYS A 51 -18.41 6.73 1.11
CA CYS A 51 -17.28 6.67 0.17
C CYS A 51 -16.27 5.60 0.54
N ALA A 52 -15.89 5.49 1.82
CA ALA A 52 -14.96 4.48 2.30
C ALA A 52 -15.53 3.06 2.14
N LEU A 53 -16.82 2.86 2.42
CA LEU A 53 -17.50 1.59 2.21
C LEU A 53 -17.58 1.23 0.73
N ALA A 54 -17.93 2.18 -0.13
CA ALA A 54 -17.96 1.99 -1.58
C ALA A 54 -16.56 1.61 -2.10
N ALA A 55 -15.52 2.35 -1.70
CA ALA A 55 -14.14 2.04 -2.06
C ALA A 55 -13.72 0.64 -1.57
N ALA A 56 -14.08 0.26 -0.35
CA ALA A 56 -13.79 -1.06 0.20
C ALA A 56 -14.54 -2.19 -0.52
N ARG A 57 -15.75 -1.93 -1.04
CA ARG A 57 -16.53 -2.90 -1.83
C ARG A 57 -16.01 -3.03 -3.26
N CYS A 58 -15.53 -1.94 -3.84
CA CYS A 58 -14.92 -1.93 -5.16
C CYS A 58 -13.49 -2.48 -5.16
N ALA A 59 -12.85 -2.59 -3.99
CA ALA A 59 -11.51 -3.16 -3.87
C ALA A 59 -11.51 -4.64 -4.32
N PRO A 60 -10.70 -5.02 -5.32
CA PRO A 60 -10.65 -6.38 -5.82
C PRO A 60 -10.20 -7.35 -4.72
N VAL A 61 -10.92 -8.45 -4.55
CA VAL A 61 -10.57 -9.49 -3.57
C VAL A 61 -9.37 -10.27 -4.10
N VAL A 62 -8.18 -9.93 -3.60
CA VAL A 62 -6.93 -10.59 -3.98
C VAL A 62 -6.64 -11.74 -3.00
N PRO A 63 -6.42 -12.98 -3.49
CA PRO A 63 -5.99 -14.08 -2.63
C PRO A 63 -4.71 -13.70 -1.88
N PRO A 64 -4.55 -14.04 -0.59
CA PRO A 64 -3.34 -13.69 0.16
C PRO A 64 -2.08 -14.31 -0.44
N THR A 65 -2.22 -15.43 -1.16
CA THR A 65 -1.15 -16.06 -1.94
C THR A 65 -0.73 -15.19 -3.14
N ARG A 66 -1.66 -14.47 -3.77
CA ARG A 66 -1.37 -13.61 -4.95
C ARG A 66 -0.45 -12.44 -4.60
N VAL A 67 -0.54 -11.91 -3.37
CA VAL A 67 0.41 -10.89 -2.88
C VAL A 67 1.80 -11.50 -2.75
N ARG A 68 1.90 -12.68 -2.13
CA ARG A 68 3.18 -13.38 -1.97
C ARG A 68 3.79 -13.77 -3.32
N THR A 69 2.98 -14.25 -4.27
CA THR A 69 3.48 -14.58 -5.61
C THR A 69 3.85 -13.34 -6.40
N ALA A 70 3.10 -12.23 -6.27
CA ALA A 70 3.45 -10.98 -6.94
C ALA A 70 4.75 -10.37 -6.39
N ILE A 71 4.97 -10.43 -5.07
CA ILE A 71 6.24 -10.03 -4.45
C ILE A 71 7.36 -10.94 -4.94
N ARG A 72 7.16 -12.27 -4.89
CA ARG A 72 8.18 -13.23 -5.35
C ARG A 72 8.48 -13.10 -6.85
N ASP A 73 7.49 -12.76 -7.67
CA ASP A 73 7.65 -12.52 -9.10
C ASP A 73 8.40 -11.21 -9.36
N ARG A 74 8.07 -10.14 -8.62
CA ARG A 74 8.82 -8.88 -8.64
C ARG A 74 10.27 -9.12 -8.23
N ASP A 75 10.49 -9.81 -7.12
CA ASP A 75 11.83 -10.15 -6.63
C ASP A 75 12.61 -10.93 -7.68
N ARG A 76 12.01 -11.92 -8.36
CA ARG A 76 12.68 -12.65 -9.45
C ARG A 76 13.02 -11.75 -10.64
N ARG A 77 12.15 -10.80 -10.99
CA ARG A 77 12.39 -9.83 -12.08
C ARG A 77 13.46 -8.81 -11.75
N THR A 78 13.69 -8.51 -10.47
CA THR A 78 14.69 -7.54 -10.01
C THR A 78 15.88 -8.19 -9.27
N ALA A 79 15.89 -9.52 -9.13
CA ALA A 79 16.91 -10.27 -8.41
C ALA A 79 18.28 -10.16 -9.09
N PHE A 80 18.26 -9.98 -10.41
CA PHE A 80 19.44 -9.68 -11.18
C PHE A 80 19.48 -8.17 -11.40
N LEU A 81 20.54 -7.52 -10.92
CA LEU A 81 20.97 -6.28 -11.57
C LEU A 81 21.12 -6.62 -13.07
N PRO A 82 20.69 -5.76 -14.02
CA PRO A 82 20.97 -5.99 -15.43
C PRO A 82 22.44 -6.37 -15.57
N GLN A 83 22.68 -7.64 -15.89
CA GLN A 83 24.03 -8.17 -15.87
C GLN A 83 24.75 -7.40 -16.96
N ARG A 84 25.72 -6.58 -16.56
CA ARG A 84 26.57 -5.85 -17.50
C ARG A 84 27.13 -6.91 -18.42
N ASP A 85 26.82 -6.79 -19.70
CA ASP A 85 27.19 -7.75 -20.74
C ASP A 85 28.58 -8.32 -20.43
N PRO A 86 28.68 -9.62 -20.09
CA PRO A 86 29.94 -10.21 -19.67
C PRO A 86 30.97 -10.19 -20.81
N ASP A 87 30.50 -10.08 -22.05
CA ASP A 87 31.31 -9.94 -23.26
C ASP A 87 31.57 -8.47 -23.62
N ALA A 88 30.92 -7.51 -22.94
CA ALA A 88 31.22 -6.11 -23.14
C ALA A 88 32.66 -5.84 -22.74
N ALA A 89 33.39 -5.20 -23.65
CA ALA A 89 34.78 -4.84 -23.43
C ALA A 89 34.92 -4.11 -22.08
N GLY A 90 35.59 -4.77 -21.13
CA GLY A 90 35.97 -4.16 -19.87
C GLY A 90 36.80 -2.90 -20.11
N ARG A 91 36.94 -2.05 -19.09
CA ARG A 91 37.83 -0.88 -19.21
C ARG A 91 39.23 -1.36 -19.63
N ARG A 92 39.72 -0.82 -20.73
CA ARG A 92 41.08 -1.07 -21.23
C ARG A 92 42.05 -0.74 -20.10
N ARG A 93 42.64 -1.77 -19.48
CA ARG A 93 43.72 -1.57 -18.53
C ARG A 93 44.98 -1.29 -19.34
N PRO A 94 45.74 -0.22 -19.02
CA PRO A 94 47.06 -0.04 -19.60
C PRO A 94 47.86 -1.30 -19.32
N ARG A 95 48.17 -2.08 -20.37
CA ARG A 95 49.16 -3.14 -20.23
C ARG A 95 50.49 -2.41 -20.07
N ALA A 96 51.20 -2.65 -18.96
CA ALA A 96 52.59 -2.22 -18.86
C ALA A 96 53.31 -2.65 -20.15
N PRO A 97 54.19 -1.82 -20.73
CA PRO A 97 54.85 -2.12 -21.99
C PRO A 97 55.60 -3.45 -21.87
N GLY A 98 55.00 -4.51 -22.39
CA GLY A 98 55.54 -5.86 -22.40
C GLY A 98 56.13 -6.13 -23.77
N ARG A 99 57.44 -6.39 -23.80
CA ARG A 99 58.19 -6.76 -25.01
C ARG A 99 57.54 -7.99 -25.66
N ALA A 100 57.25 -7.92 -26.96
CA ALA A 100 56.65 -9.01 -27.71
C ALA A 100 57.60 -10.24 -27.71
N LEU A 101 57.12 -11.36 -27.19
CA LEU A 101 57.78 -12.66 -27.32
C LEU A 101 57.19 -13.38 -28.55
N PRO A 102 58.02 -14.01 -29.40
CA PRO A 102 57.54 -14.72 -30.58
C PRO A 102 56.74 -15.96 -30.17
N ALA A 103 55.52 -16.08 -30.68
CA ALA A 103 54.70 -17.28 -30.49
C ALA A 103 55.24 -18.42 -31.37
N THR A 104 55.46 -19.59 -30.77
CA THR A 104 55.80 -20.83 -31.47
C THR A 104 54.64 -21.25 -32.37
N ALA A 105 54.91 -21.43 -33.67
CA ALA A 105 53.98 -22.04 -34.62
C ALA A 105 54.09 -23.57 -34.57
N ALA A 106 52.94 -24.25 -34.65
CA ALA A 106 52.79 -25.67 -34.95
C ALA A 106 51.69 -25.82 -36.01
#